data_AF-A0A3P9ABV0-F1
#
_entry.id   AF-A0A3P9ABV0-F1
#
_cell.length_a   1.000
_cell.length_b   1.000
_cell.length_c   1.000
_cell.angle_alpha   90.00
_cell.angle_beta   90.00
_cell.angle_gamma   90.00
#
_symmetry.space_group_name_H-M   'P 1'
#
loop_
_entity.id
_entity.type
_entity.pdbx_description
1 polymer ?
#
loop_
_entity_poly.entity_id
_entity_poly.type
_entity_poly.pdbx_seq_one_letter_code
_entity_poly.pdbx_strand_id
1 'polypeptide(L)'
;MEGKMIGPGPYRATKLWNETIKLFRGGMPLKRHWAYFRSYDNSFTGSEAVDWLHELLKRNHNFGPEVTRYQTLQLLRKFMKNHVIEDIKGRHGKEDFEDNGQVYRFPHTSPLKPVPQRPPVSENCDMPRLIRWDDYEELAQPEKIPLKPLVLNSETWNKRHSIAIGEVHECKLIRRRDVTPKQVDQIWKSLTIVHLQRVLGLKTMDGVLDSKHINAKHIVHNVFSASYQNTIFSWDLVILDITLWGLSASGPNGSETKQPMYPGFERDVLRTVAEYFQRLKEPLLTFQLYEVFVNILSLLQQEAVAVEALQVCSLLLPPANRRRLQLLLRLMARACHNPALPPLNDTIATRTLMVQTFSRCVLGSAEEVDLDELLATRLVTFMLEHHDTVLTVPSVLHSLVEDHLSHLRRVQIKYAGADADASLVSPSYCRQISRAQFEEQRVSGSQGPMQELLEGLIADTELSAKDKRKRLKQFQKSYPEIYRRRFPTAESEAVVLPEKAPRLKPQLMLLTLKKPFQPFQRSWSFRA
;
A
#
# COMPACT_ATOMS: atom_id res chain seq x y z
N MET A 1 -34.20 1.40 5.09
CA MET A 1 -33.33 0.81 4.04
C MET A 1 -34.00 -0.45 3.55
N GLU A 2 -34.32 -0.52 2.26
CA GLU A 2 -35.07 -1.64 1.69
C GLU A 2 -34.13 -2.83 1.43
N GLY A 3 -34.30 -3.91 2.19
CA GLY A 3 -33.55 -5.14 1.99
C GLY A 3 -34.05 -5.89 0.75
N LYS A 4 -33.14 -6.29 -0.14
CA LYS A 4 -33.49 -7.19 -1.26
C LYS A 4 -34.06 -8.49 -0.69
N MET A 5 -35.27 -8.87 -1.10
CA MET A 5 -35.80 -10.22 -0.82
C MET A 5 -34.83 -11.28 -1.35
N ILE A 6 -34.36 -12.16 -0.46
CA ILE A 6 -33.50 -13.29 -0.82
C ILE A 6 -34.42 -14.45 -1.22
N GLY A 7 -34.72 -14.49 -2.52
CA GLY A 7 -35.61 -15.47 -3.12
C GLY A 7 -35.20 -16.93 -2.87
N PRO A 8 -36.15 -17.88 -3.02
CA PRO A 8 -35.90 -19.31 -2.86
C PRO A 8 -34.86 -19.80 -3.89
N GLY A 9 -33.87 -20.56 -3.40
CA GLY A 9 -32.79 -21.09 -4.22
C GLY A 9 -31.69 -21.75 -3.39
N PRO A 10 -30.72 -22.42 -4.02
CA PRO A 10 -29.63 -23.08 -3.32
C PRO A 10 -28.82 -22.07 -2.49
N TYR A 11 -28.36 -22.52 -1.32
CA TYR A 11 -27.61 -21.73 -0.33
C TYR A 11 -28.36 -20.50 0.24
N ARG A 12 -29.71 -20.45 0.18
CA ARG A 12 -30.52 -19.35 0.76
C ARG A 12 -30.18 -19.08 2.24
N ALA A 13 -30.05 -20.13 3.06
CA ALA A 13 -29.66 -20.01 4.46
C ALA A 13 -28.28 -19.34 4.64
N THR A 14 -27.30 -19.71 3.81
CA THR A 14 -25.95 -19.11 3.81
C THR A 14 -25.97 -17.65 3.37
N LYS A 15 -26.82 -17.29 2.38
CA LYS A 15 -27.01 -15.90 1.95
C LYS A 15 -27.64 -15.04 3.05
N LEU A 16 -28.68 -15.54 3.72
CA LEU A 16 -29.33 -14.88 4.86
C LEU A 16 -28.36 -14.69 6.04
N TRP A 17 -27.58 -15.72 6.37
CA TRP A 17 -26.53 -15.67 7.38
C TRP A 17 -25.50 -14.56 7.07
N ASN A 18 -24.97 -14.55 5.85
CA ASN A 18 -23.98 -13.55 5.42
C ASN A 18 -24.55 -12.12 5.39
N GLU A 19 -25.80 -11.94 4.94
CA GLU A 19 -26.48 -10.64 4.98
C GLU A 19 -26.65 -10.17 6.42
N THR A 20 -27.12 -11.04 7.31
CA THR A 20 -27.35 -10.69 8.72
C THR A 20 -26.06 -10.30 9.43
N ILE A 21 -24.94 -11.00 9.17
CA ILE A 21 -23.62 -10.59 9.69
C ILE A 21 -23.19 -9.23 9.14
N LYS A 22 -23.39 -8.98 7.84
CA LYS A 22 -23.02 -7.70 7.21
C LYS A 22 -23.81 -6.53 7.81
N LEU A 23 -25.12 -6.71 7.99
CA LEU A 23 -25.99 -5.72 8.62
C LEU A 23 -25.63 -5.51 10.10
N PHE A 24 -25.40 -6.60 10.85
CA PHE A 24 -25.03 -6.54 12.27
C PHE A 24 -23.70 -5.80 12.48
N ARG A 25 -22.62 -6.20 11.77
CA ARG A 25 -21.31 -5.51 11.89
C ARG A 25 -21.32 -4.07 11.36
N GLY A 26 -22.20 -3.75 10.41
CA GLY A 26 -22.29 -2.42 9.80
C GLY A 26 -23.24 -1.44 10.49
N GLY A 27 -24.16 -1.93 11.34
CA GLY A 27 -25.22 -1.12 11.94
C GLY A 27 -25.35 -1.18 13.47
N MET A 28 -24.70 -2.15 14.13
CA MET A 28 -24.69 -2.25 15.59
C MET A 28 -23.99 -1.01 16.20
N PRO A 29 -24.65 -0.22 17.08
CA PRO A 29 -24.03 0.94 17.70
C PRO A 29 -22.93 0.49 18.67
N LEU A 30 -21.72 0.98 18.43
CA LEU A 30 -20.57 0.77 19.31
C LEU A 30 -20.42 1.97 20.25
N LYS A 31 -20.22 1.70 21.55
CA LYS A 31 -20.08 2.73 22.59
C LYS A 31 -18.85 2.44 23.45
N ARG A 32 -18.64 3.27 24.47
CA ARG A 32 -17.66 3.06 25.53
C ARG A 32 -18.33 2.45 26.76
N HIS A 33 -17.92 1.25 27.14
CA HIS A 33 -18.45 0.55 28.32
C HIS A 33 -17.38 0.44 29.41
N TRP A 34 -17.79 0.45 30.68
CA TRP A 34 -16.91 0.23 31.83
C TRP A 34 -17.09 -1.20 32.35
N ALA A 35 -16.02 -1.99 32.35
CA ALA A 35 -16.00 -3.36 32.87
C ALA A 35 -14.61 -3.69 33.43
N TYR A 36 -14.52 -4.60 34.41
CA TYR A 36 -13.24 -5.04 34.99
C TYR A 36 -12.30 -3.88 35.41
N PHE A 37 -12.86 -2.80 35.95
CA PHE A 37 -12.15 -1.55 36.33
C PHE A 37 -11.41 -0.84 35.17
N ARG A 38 -11.87 -1.03 33.92
CA ARG A 38 -11.34 -0.36 32.72
C ARG A 38 -12.46 0.10 31.79
N SER A 39 -12.20 1.16 31.03
CA SER A 39 -13.05 1.61 29.93
C SER A 39 -12.66 0.92 28.63
N TYR A 40 -13.64 0.39 27.91
CA TYR A 40 -13.46 -0.25 26.61
C TYR A 40 -14.24 0.51 25.54
N ASP A 41 -13.51 1.16 24.64
CA ASP A 41 -14.08 1.80 23.45
C ASP A 41 -14.45 0.77 22.38
N ASN A 42 -15.35 1.15 21.48
CA ASN A 42 -15.85 0.30 20.38
C ASN A 42 -16.44 -1.05 20.82
N SER A 43 -17.14 -1.07 21.96
CA SER A 43 -17.76 -2.26 22.54
C SER A 43 -19.28 -2.12 22.68
N PHE A 44 -19.95 -3.21 23.06
CA PHE A 44 -21.40 -3.29 23.30
C PHE A 44 -21.72 -4.34 24.37
N THR A 45 -22.86 -4.24 25.07
CA THR A 45 -23.28 -5.31 25.99
C THR A 45 -24.03 -6.45 25.28
N GLY A 46 -24.08 -7.61 25.92
CA GLY A 46 -24.88 -8.76 25.45
C GLY A 46 -26.34 -8.38 25.22
N SER A 47 -26.95 -7.67 26.18
CA SER A 47 -28.32 -7.17 26.07
C SER A 47 -28.55 -6.20 24.91
N GLU A 48 -27.66 -5.21 24.70
CA GLU A 48 -27.76 -4.29 23.56
C GLU A 48 -27.65 -5.01 22.21
N ALA A 49 -26.78 -6.03 22.11
CA ALA A 49 -26.66 -6.85 20.91
C ALA A 49 -27.92 -7.67 20.63
N VAL A 50 -28.56 -8.22 21.66
CA VAL A 50 -29.84 -8.93 21.54
C VAL A 50 -30.94 -7.95 21.11
N ASP A 51 -31.06 -6.79 21.77
CA ASP A 51 -32.06 -5.75 21.44
C ASP A 51 -31.96 -5.34 19.97
N TRP A 52 -30.75 -4.94 19.53
CA TRP A 52 -30.52 -4.41 18.19
C TRP A 52 -30.71 -5.49 17.12
N LEU A 53 -30.18 -6.70 17.31
CA LEU A 53 -30.35 -7.78 16.34
C LEU A 53 -31.80 -8.26 16.28
N HIS A 54 -32.54 -8.22 17.39
CA HIS A 54 -33.94 -8.56 17.44
C HIS A 54 -34.79 -7.56 16.64
N GLU A 55 -34.53 -6.26 16.75
CA GLU A 55 -35.13 -5.24 15.88
C GLU A 55 -34.77 -5.46 14.41
N LEU A 56 -33.50 -5.74 14.10
CA LEU A 56 -33.06 -5.98 12.72
C LEU A 56 -33.81 -7.14 12.08
N LEU A 57 -33.92 -8.28 12.78
CA LEU A 57 -34.59 -9.48 12.28
C LEU A 57 -36.09 -9.23 12.06
N LYS A 58 -36.76 -8.55 12.99
CA LYS A 58 -38.18 -8.17 12.86
C LYS A 58 -38.45 -7.20 11.71
N ARG A 59 -37.51 -6.29 11.42
CA ARG A 59 -37.60 -5.35 10.28
C ARG A 59 -37.25 -5.99 8.93
N ASN A 60 -36.57 -7.15 8.92
CA ASN A 60 -36.16 -7.81 7.69
C ASN A 60 -37.29 -8.72 7.14
N HIS A 61 -37.79 -8.38 5.96
CA HIS A 61 -38.83 -9.13 5.23
C HIS A 61 -38.51 -10.62 5.01
N ASN A 62 -37.25 -11.03 5.13
CA ASN A 62 -36.83 -12.43 4.98
C ASN A 62 -37.08 -13.30 6.23
N PHE A 63 -37.25 -12.72 7.42
CA PHE A 63 -37.40 -13.44 8.70
C PHE A 63 -38.77 -13.25 9.37
N GLY A 64 -39.44 -12.13 9.12
CA GLY A 64 -40.79 -11.85 9.62
C GLY A 64 -40.87 -11.36 11.08
N PRO A 65 -42.04 -10.86 11.52
CA PRO A 65 -42.21 -10.27 12.85
C PRO A 65 -42.24 -11.30 14.00
N GLU A 66 -42.38 -12.60 13.69
CA GLU A 66 -42.53 -13.70 14.65
C GLU A 66 -41.23 -14.12 15.34
N VAL A 67 -40.08 -13.57 14.94
CA VAL A 67 -38.78 -13.87 15.57
C VAL A 67 -38.82 -13.54 17.06
N THR A 68 -38.54 -14.54 17.89
CA THR A 68 -38.48 -14.41 19.35
C THR A 68 -37.10 -13.94 19.83
N ARG A 69 -37.04 -13.29 21.00
CA ARG A 69 -35.78 -12.86 21.61
C ARG A 69 -34.82 -14.03 21.87
N TYR A 70 -35.38 -15.18 22.25
CA TYR A 70 -34.62 -16.42 22.43
C TYR A 70 -33.96 -16.90 21.13
N GLN A 71 -34.66 -16.86 19.99
CA GLN A 71 -34.06 -17.19 18.68
C GLN A 71 -32.95 -16.20 18.29
N THR A 72 -33.10 -14.90 18.62
CA THR A 72 -32.03 -13.90 18.45
C THR A 72 -30.79 -14.24 19.28
N LEU A 73 -30.96 -14.64 20.55
CA LEU A 73 -29.85 -15.10 21.40
C LEU A 73 -29.18 -16.37 20.86
N GLN A 74 -29.95 -17.33 20.34
CA GLN A 74 -29.38 -18.52 19.68
C GLN A 74 -28.59 -18.17 18.41
N LEU A 75 -28.97 -17.10 17.69
CA LEU A 75 -28.18 -16.59 16.56
C LEU A 75 -26.87 -15.94 17.04
N LEU A 76 -26.91 -15.17 18.13
CA LEU A 76 -25.72 -14.54 18.73
C LEU A 76 -24.73 -15.57 19.31
N ARG A 77 -25.22 -16.68 19.90
CA ARG A 77 -24.38 -17.84 20.26
C ARG A 77 -23.65 -18.42 19.07
N LYS A 78 -24.33 -18.58 17.94
CA LYS A 78 -23.70 -19.01 16.68
C LYS A 78 -22.74 -17.95 16.12
N PHE A 79 -22.98 -16.66 16.35
CA PHE A 79 -22.03 -15.60 16.00
C PHE A 79 -20.75 -15.70 16.83
N MET A 80 -20.84 -15.95 18.14
CA MET A 80 -19.68 -16.14 19.03
C MET A 80 -18.86 -17.39 18.67
N LYS A 81 -19.53 -18.49 18.33
CA LYS A 81 -18.89 -19.72 17.83
C LYS A 81 -18.14 -19.51 16.52
N ASN A 82 -18.72 -18.78 15.57
CA ASN A 82 -18.12 -18.51 14.26
C ASN A 82 -17.23 -17.25 14.24
N HIS A 83 -16.77 -16.77 15.40
CA HIS A 83 -15.89 -15.60 15.54
C HIS A 83 -16.41 -14.33 14.84
N VAL A 84 -17.74 -14.13 14.87
CA VAL A 84 -18.38 -12.88 14.42
C VAL A 84 -18.29 -11.80 15.48
N ILE A 85 -18.37 -12.22 16.75
CA ILE A 85 -18.24 -11.45 17.98
C ILE A 85 -17.26 -12.19 18.92
N GLU A 86 -16.63 -11.45 19.82
CA GLU A 86 -15.78 -12.00 20.89
C GLU A 86 -16.06 -11.29 22.22
N ASP A 87 -15.81 -12.01 23.32
CA ASP A 87 -15.69 -11.43 24.66
C ASP A 87 -14.58 -10.35 24.65
N ILE A 88 -14.68 -9.33 25.49
CA ILE A 88 -13.66 -8.28 25.63
C ILE A 88 -12.25 -8.83 25.95
N LYS A 89 -12.18 -10.05 26.49
CA LYS A 89 -10.93 -10.82 26.72
C LYS A 89 -10.42 -11.60 25.49
N GLY A 90 -11.00 -11.40 24.31
CA GLY A 90 -10.64 -12.11 23.07
C GLY A 90 -11.11 -13.58 23.02
N ARG A 91 -12.02 -14.00 23.91
CA ARG A 91 -12.54 -15.37 23.94
C ARG A 91 -13.71 -15.53 22.96
N HIS A 92 -13.67 -16.59 22.16
CA HIS A 92 -14.69 -16.95 21.17
C HIS A 92 -14.72 -18.47 20.94
N GLY A 93 -15.56 -18.95 20.02
CA GLY A 93 -15.58 -20.37 19.61
C GLY A 93 -16.49 -21.28 20.45
N LYS A 94 -16.99 -20.78 21.58
CA LYS A 94 -18.04 -21.42 22.39
C LYS A 94 -19.39 -20.73 22.16
N GLU A 95 -20.47 -21.40 22.55
CA GLU A 95 -21.86 -20.90 22.47
C GLU A 95 -22.32 -20.32 23.84
N ASP A 96 -21.39 -19.72 24.58
CA ASP A 96 -21.55 -19.17 25.94
C ASP A 96 -22.02 -17.69 25.95
N PHE A 97 -22.57 -17.21 24.83
CA PHE A 97 -23.20 -15.88 24.76
C PHE A 97 -24.51 -15.82 25.57
N GLU A 98 -24.70 -14.72 26.30
CA GLU A 98 -25.83 -14.46 27.19
C GLU A 98 -26.42 -13.05 27.01
N ASP A 99 -27.73 -12.94 27.26
CA ASP A 99 -28.49 -11.68 27.27
C ASP A 99 -28.31 -10.97 28.62
N ASN A 100 -27.11 -10.42 28.83
CA ASN A 100 -26.70 -9.83 30.11
C ASN A 100 -25.80 -8.58 29.90
N GLY A 101 -25.28 -8.04 31.00
CA GLY A 101 -24.38 -6.88 31.01
C GLY A 101 -22.91 -7.17 30.67
N GLN A 102 -22.54 -8.38 30.23
CA GLN A 102 -21.17 -8.67 29.78
C GLN A 102 -20.86 -7.87 28.51
N VAL A 103 -19.60 -7.44 28.41
CA VAL A 103 -19.12 -6.58 27.32
C VAL A 103 -18.46 -7.43 26.24
N TYR A 104 -18.92 -7.26 25.01
CA TYR A 104 -18.41 -7.91 23.82
C TYR A 104 -17.88 -6.87 22.84
N ARG A 105 -17.08 -7.32 21.88
CA ARG A 105 -16.58 -6.50 20.77
C ARG A 105 -16.58 -7.28 19.46
N PHE A 106 -16.42 -6.56 18.36
CA PHE A 106 -16.16 -7.19 17.06
C PHE A 106 -14.67 -7.52 16.92
N PRO A 107 -14.31 -8.75 16.49
CA PRO A 107 -12.93 -9.06 16.12
C PRO A 107 -12.43 -8.13 15.01
N HIS A 108 -11.13 -7.83 15.04
CA HIS A 108 -10.47 -6.96 14.04
C HIS A 108 -10.49 -7.58 12.63
N THR A 109 -10.55 -8.91 12.54
CA THR A 109 -10.79 -9.67 11.31
C THR A 109 -12.29 -9.92 11.10
N SER A 110 -12.75 -9.85 9.85
CA SER A 110 -14.17 -10.12 9.54
C SER A 110 -14.42 -11.63 9.39
N PRO A 111 -15.46 -12.19 10.04
CA PRO A 111 -15.85 -13.61 9.89
C PRO A 111 -16.40 -13.92 8.50
N LEU A 112 -16.89 -12.90 7.79
CA LEU A 112 -17.15 -13.00 6.37
C LEU A 112 -15.78 -13.08 5.72
N LYS A 113 -15.32 -14.31 5.44
CA LYS A 113 -14.38 -14.54 4.33
C LYS A 113 -14.92 -13.70 3.18
N PRO A 114 -14.17 -12.69 2.68
CA PRO A 114 -14.59 -12.03 1.46
C PRO A 114 -14.85 -13.15 0.46
N VAL A 115 -16.04 -13.15 -0.14
CA VAL A 115 -16.26 -13.96 -1.35
C VAL A 115 -15.07 -13.62 -2.25
N PRO A 116 -14.39 -14.60 -2.86
CA PRO A 116 -13.43 -14.31 -3.91
C PRO A 116 -14.21 -13.79 -5.12
N GLN A 117 -14.70 -12.55 -5.01
CA GLN A 117 -14.50 -11.59 -6.06
C GLN A 117 -13.02 -11.71 -6.38
N ARG A 118 -12.71 -12.39 -7.50
CA ARG A 118 -11.55 -11.98 -8.27
C ARG A 118 -11.64 -10.45 -8.29
N PRO A 119 -10.64 -9.69 -7.81
CA PRO A 119 -10.52 -8.34 -8.33
C PRO A 119 -10.61 -8.49 -9.85
N PRO A 120 -11.43 -7.69 -10.56
CA PRO A 120 -11.27 -7.61 -12.02
C PRO A 120 -9.78 -7.35 -12.22
N VAL A 121 -9.10 -8.22 -12.96
CA VAL A 121 -7.64 -8.35 -12.89
C VAL A 121 -7.03 -6.98 -13.15
N SER A 122 -6.63 -6.34 -12.06
CA SER A 122 -5.92 -5.08 -12.10
C SER A 122 -4.51 -5.46 -12.49
N GLU A 123 -4.25 -5.47 -13.79
CA GLU A 123 -2.89 -5.60 -14.35
C GLU A 123 -1.97 -4.50 -13.81
N ASN A 124 -2.56 -3.44 -13.25
CA ASN A 124 -1.91 -2.53 -12.33
C ASN A 124 -1.75 -3.21 -10.95
N CYS A 125 -0.69 -4.02 -10.87
CA CYS A 125 0.17 -4.03 -9.69
C CYS A 125 0.55 -2.58 -9.36
N ASP A 126 0.49 -2.18 -8.08
CA ASP A 126 1.08 -0.92 -7.61
C ASP A 126 2.62 -1.05 -7.64
N MET A 127 3.15 -1.06 -8.87
CA MET A 127 4.56 -0.84 -9.14
C MET A 127 4.94 0.51 -8.54
N PRO A 128 6.11 0.65 -7.90
CA PRO A 128 6.59 1.96 -7.48
C PRO A 128 6.55 2.90 -8.70
N ARG A 129 5.95 4.09 -8.53
CA ARG A 129 5.70 5.06 -9.61
C ARG A 129 6.83 5.02 -10.64
N LEU A 130 6.51 4.50 -11.83
CA LEU A 130 7.46 4.39 -12.93
C LEU A 130 8.24 5.70 -13.06
N ILE A 131 9.58 5.58 -13.19
CA ILE A 131 10.40 6.73 -13.55
C ILE A 131 9.76 7.36 -14.79
N ARG A 132 9.50 8.67 -14.71
CA ARG A 132 8.65 9.42 -15.64
C ARG A 132 9.07 9.14 -17.09
N TRP A 133 8.08 9.05 -17.99
CA TRP A 133 8.26 8.74 -19.42
C TRP A 133 9.01 9.82 -20.23
N ASP A 134 9.70 10.76 -19.58
CA ASP A 134 10.15 12.02 -20.22
C ASP A 134 11.65 12.05 -20.53
N ASP A 135 12.40 10.99 -20.22
CA ASP A 135 13.84 10.88 -20.46
C ASP A 135 14.16 10.13 -21.77
N TYR A 136 13.66 10.66 -22.89
CA TYR A 136 14.08 10.23 -24.22
C TYR A 136 15.32 11.01 -24.70
N GLU A 137 16.07 10.41 -25.62
CA GLU A 137 16.87 11.14 -26.60
C GLU A 137 16.18 10.98 -27.95
N GLU A 138 15.72 12.08 -28.56
CA GLU A 138 15.36 12.05 -29.97
C GLU A 138 16.66 11.94 -30.77
N LEU A 139 16.93 10.75 -31.33
CA LEU A 139 17.96 10.58 -32.33
C LEU A 139 17.60 11.46 -33.53
N ALA A 140 18.55 12.25 -34.01
CA ALA A 140 18.41 12.95 -35.28
C ALA A 140 18.07 11.91 -36.37
N GLN A 141 16.96 12.11 -37.08
CA GLN A 141 16.62 11.24 -38.21
C GLN A 141 17.77 11.28 -39.22
N PRO A 142 18.21 10.14 -39.78
CA PRO A 142 19.12 10.18 -40.92
C PRO A 142 18.47 11.00 -42.03
N GLU A 143 19.25 11.87 -42.67
CA GLU A 143 18.75 12.78 -43.70
C GLU A 143 17.96 12.01 -44.76
N LYS A 144 16.82 12.59 -45.15
CA LYS A 144 15.82 12.04 -46.07
C LYS A 144 16.47 11.25 -47.21
N ILE A 145 16.47 9.91 -47.11
CA ILE A 145 16.72 9.07 -48.29
C ILE A 145 15.57 9.33 -49.26
N PRO A 146 15.83 9.88 -50.47
CA PRO A 146 14.77 10.21 -51.39
C PRO A 146 14.21 8.93 -52.02
N LEU A 147 13.23 8.32 -51.35
CA LEU A 147 12.36 7.32 -51.94
C LEU A 147 11.60 7.97 -53.10
N LYS A 148 12.05 7.72 -54.33
CA LYS A 148 11.31 8.10 -55.54
C LYS A 148 9.90 7.50 -55.43
N PRO A 149 8.83 8.27 -55.69
CA PRO A 149 7.50 7.70 -55.82
C PRO A 149 7.53 6.73 -57.00
N LEU A 150 7.39 5.43 -56.71
CA LEU A 150 7.23 4.43 -57.75
C LEU A 150 5.80 4.58 -58.29
N VAL A 151 5.65 5.35 -59.38
CA VAL A 151 4.40 5.43 -60.13
C VAL A 151 4.12 4.04 -60.68
N LEU A 152 3.25 3.29 -60.00
CA LEU A 152 2.94 1.91 -60.33
C LEU A 152 1.78 1.89 -61.33
N ASN A 153 2.08 1.52 -62.58
CA ASN A 153 1.10 1.52 -63.66
C ASN A 153 -0.04 0.52 -63.39
N SER A 154 -1.26 0.94 -63.71
CA SER A 154 -2.55 0.30 -63.33
C SER A 154 -2.72 -1.17 -63.73
N GLU A 155 -1.88 -1.72 -64.61
CA GLU A 155 -2.07 -3.05 -65.21
C GLU A 155 -1.58 -4.21 -64.32
N THR A 156 -0.83 -3.93 -63.25
CA THR A 156 -0.29 -4.97 -62.34
C THR A 156 -1.08 -5.17 -61.03
N TRP A 157 -2.04 -4.30 -60.74
CA TRP A 157 -2.78 -4.26 -59.47
C TRP A 157 -3.65 -5.51 -59.20
N ASN A 158 -4.23 -6.09 -60.25
CA ASN A 158 -5.35 -7.05 -60.12
C ASN A 158 -4.97 -8.52 -59.78
N LYS A 159 -3.78 -8.79 -59.21
CA LYS A 159 -3.31 -10.18 -58.98
C LYS A 159 -2.70 -10.52 -57.61
N ARG A 160 -2.82 -9.66 -56.59
CA ARG A 160 -2.45 -10.05 -55.20
C ARG A 160 -3.52 -9.69 -54.19
N HIS A 161 -4.01 -10.71 -53.48
CA HIS A 161 -4.82 -10.59 -52.27
C HIS A 161 -3.93 -10.13 -51.11
N SER A 162 -3.41 -8.91 -51.19
CA SER A 162 -2.74 -8.21 -50.10
C SER A 162 -3.67 -7.11 -49.62
N ILE A 163 -4.17 -7.28 -48.40
CA ILE A 163 -5.05 -6.32 -47.70
C ILE A 163 -4.45 -4.92 -47.84
N ALA A 164 -5.28 -3.95 -48.23
CA ALA A 164 -4.88 -2.55 -48.31
C ALA A 164 -4.62 -1.99 -46.90
N ILE A 165 -3.40 -2.16 -46.41
CA ILE A 165 -2.86 -1.35 -45.33
C ILE A 165 -2.65 0.03 -45.95
N GLY A 166 -3.49 1.00 -45.55
CA GLY A 166 -3.33 2.40 -45.95
C GLY A 166 -1.98 2.97 -45.50
N GLU A 167 -1.65 4.18 -45.96
CA GLU A 167 -0.36 4.84 -45.71
C GLU A 167 0.12 4.65 -44.26
N VAL A 168 1.18 3.87 -44.09
CA VAL A 168 1.76 3.58 -42.77
C VAL A 168 2.36 4.87 -42.24
N HIS A 169 1.66 5.49 -41.27
CA HIS A 169 2.13 6.69 -40.59
C HIS A 169 3.54 6.47 -40.03
N GLU A 170 4.40 7.51 -40.11
CA GLU A 170 5.83 7.41 -39.80
C GLU A 170 6.10 6.74 -38.45
N CYS A 171 6.70 5.55 -38.49
CA CYS A 171 7.11 4.82 -37.29
C CYS A 171 8.34 5.49 -36.66
N LYS A 172 8.18 6.11 -35.49
CA LYS A 172 9.32 6.58 -34.70
C LYS A 172 9.83 5.45 -33.80
N LEU A 173 11.05 4.97 -34.08
CA LEU A 173 11.80 4.07 -33.21
C LEU A 173 12.36 4.88 -32.04
N ILE A 174 11.75 4.73 -30.85
CA ILE A 174 12.21 5.41 -29.64
C ILE A 174 13.06 4.43 -28.83
N ARG A 175 14.37 4.64 -28.82
CA ARG A 175 15.28 3.93 -27.91
C ARG A 175 15.19 4.58 -26.53
N ARG A 176 14.82 3.81 -25.50
CA ARG A 176 14.92 4.24 -24.10
C ARG A 176 16.40 4.37 -23.72
N ARG A 177 16.75 5.37 -22.90
CA ARG A 177 18.12 5.49 -22.35
C ARG A 177 18.51 4.20 -21.63
N ASP A 178 19.76 3.77 -21.81
CA ASP A 178 20.25 2.53 -21.20
C ASP A 178 20.15 2.59 -19.67
N VAL A 179 19.60 1.54 -19.04
CA VAL A 179 19.35 1.52 -17.59
C VAL A 179 20.69 1.56 -16.84
N THR A 180 20.93 2.66 -16.13
CA THR A 180 22.18 2.86 -15.39
C THR A 180 22.29 1.89 -14.20
N PRO A 181 23.50 1.49 -13.78
CA PRO A 181 23.66 0.59 -12.63
C PRO A 181 23.03 1.14 -11.34
N LYS A 182 23.03 2.47 -11.15
CA LYS A 182 22.35 3.13 -10.01
C LYS A 182 20.82 2.97 -10.05
N GLN A 183 20.22 2.91 -11.24
CA GLN A 183 18.79 2.62 -11.38
C GLN A 183 18.51 1.14 -11.10
N VAL A 184 19.38 0.22 -11.54
CA VAL A 184 19.27 -1.22 -11.19
C VAL A 184 19.32 -1.42 -9.68
N ASP A 185 20.30 -0.83 -8.99
CA ASP A 185 20.41 -0.81 -7.52
C ASP A 185 19.09 -0.34 -6.87
N GLN A 186 18.55 0.79 -7.32
CA GLN A 186 17.34 1.38 -6.76
C GLN A 186 16.06 0.57 -7.05
N ILE A 187 16.00 -0.12 -8.19
CA ILE A 187 14.92 -1.06 -8.56
C ILE A 187 14.94 -2.28 -7.64
N TRP A 188 16.11 -2.88 -7.41
CA TRP A 188 16.26 -3.96 -6.43
C TRP A 188 15.78 -3.50 -5.05
N LYS A 189 16.26 -2.35 -4.58
CA LYS A 189 15.85 -1.77 -3.30
C LYS A 189 14.34 -1.55 -3.20
N SER A 190 13.69 -0.93 -4.18
CA SER A 190 12.26 -0.65 -4.12
C SER A 190 11.42 -1.93 -4.15
N LEU A 191 11.74 -2.88 -5.04
CA LEU A 191 11.00 -4.13 -5.17
C LEU A 191 11.22 -5.07 -3.96
N THR A 192 12.42 -5.11 -3.38
CA THR A 192 12.65 -5.85 -2.11
C THR A 192 11.81 -5.29 -0.97
N ILE A 193 11.71 -3.97 -0.81
CA ILE A 193 10.90 -3.33 0.25
C ILE A 193 9.40 -3.61 0.05
N VAL A 194 8.88 -3.45 -1.18
CA VAL A 194 7.46 -3.71 -1.50
C VAL A 194 7.12 -5.19 -1.28
N HIS A 195 8.00 -6.10 -1.69
CA HIS A 195 7.81 -7.53 -1.49
C HIS A 195 7.88 -7.90 -0.01
N LEU A 196 8.80 -7.33 0.77
CA LEU A 196 8.84 -7.50 2.23
C LEU A 196 7.55 -7.00 2.89
N GLN A 197 7.08 -5.80 2.54
CA GLN A 197 5.84 -5.24 3.06
C GLN A 197 4.65 -6.17 2.80
N ARG A 198 4.56 -6.75 1.60
CA ARG A 198 3.53 -7.72 1.22
C ARG A 198 3.59 -8.98 2.09
N VAL A 199 4.77 -9.53 2.30
CA VAL A 199 4.96 -10.78 3.07
C VAL A 199 4.67 -10.57 4.57
N LEU A 200 5.03 -9.40 5.11
CA LEU A 200 4.67 -9.01 6.48
C LEU A 200 3.19 -8.62 6.65
N GLY A 201 2.42 -8.49 5.57
CA GLY A 201 1.01 -8.07 5.61
C GLY A 201 0.80 -6.61 6.05
N LEU A 202 1.82 -5.77 5.98
CA LEU A 202 1.80 -4.39 6.49
C LEU A 202 1.22 -3.40 5.47
N LYS A 203 0.47 -2.41 5.94
CA LYS A 203 -0.04 -1.31 5.08
C LYS A 203 1.02 -0.28 4.71
N THR A 204 2.02 -0.13 5.57
CA THR A 204 3.15 0.81 5.46
C THR A 204 4.35 0.19 6.17
N MET A 205 5.57 0.49 5.70
CA MET A 205 6.81 0.11 6.40
C MET A 205 7.26 1.14 7.45
N ASP A 206 6.56 2.28 7.54
CA ASP A 206 6.84 3.34 8.52
C ASP A 206 6.79 2.81 9.96
N GLY A 207 7.84 3.08 10.74
CA GLY A 207 8.02 2.57 12.10
C GLY A 207 8.66 1.18 12.19
N VAL A 208 8.66 0.39 11.11
CA VAL A 208 9.29 -0.96 11.06
C VAL A 208 10.62 -0.95 10.32
N LEU A 209 10.75 -0.15 9.25
CA LEU A 209 11.96 -0.08 8.45
C LEU A 209 12.10 1.28 7.75
N ASP A 210 13.09 2.10 8.14
CA ASP A 210 13.40 3.33 7.42
C ASP A 210 14.18 3.03 6.13
N SER A 211 13.50 3.25 5.00
CA SER A 211 14.06 3.09 3.65
C SER A 211 15.36 3.86 3.40
N LYS A 212 15.67 4.93 4.16
CA LYS A 212 16.91 5.70 4.02
C LYS A 212 18.15 4.90 4.41
N HIS A 213 18.07 4.06 5.44
CA HIS A 213 19.20 3.30 5.98
C HIS A 213 19.55 2.06 5.14
N ILE A 214 18.63 1.59 4.29
CA ILE A 214 18.85 0.43 3.42
C ILE A 214 19.84 0.78 2.30
N ASN A 215 20.98 0.08 2.26
CA ASN A 215 21.93 0.19 1.17
C ASN A 215 21.57 -0.76 0.01
N ALA A 216 21.16 -0.20 -1.13
CA ALA A 216 20.79 -0.94 -2.33
C ALA A 216 21.89 -1.90 -2.82
N LYS A 217 23.17 -1.52 -2.65
CA LYS A 217 24.31 -2.35 -3.06
C LYS A 217 24.44 -3.63 -2.24
N HIS A 218 23.97 -3.64 -0.99
CA HIS A 218 23.95 -4.86 -0.17
C HIS A 218 22.96 -5.88 -0.76
N ILE A 219 21.79 -5.42 -1.18
CA ILE A 219 20.75 -6.26 -1.82
C ILE A 219 21.32 -6.89 -3.10
N VAL A 220 21.83 -6.07 -4.02
CA VAL A 220 22.41 -6.54 -5.28
C VAL A 220 23.56 -7.53 -5.04
N HIS A 221 24.48 -7.21 -4.12
CA HIS A 221 25.54 -8.14 -3.74
C HIS A 221 24.99 -9.46 -3.16
N ASN A 222 24.01 -9.39 -2.25
CA ASN A 222 23.44 -10.58 -1.62
C ASN A 222 22.63 -11.47 -2.58
N VAL A 223 22.07 -10.89 -3.66
CA VAL A 223 21.45 -11.63 -4.76
C VAL A 223 22.51 -12.33 -5.62
N PHE A 224 23.47 -11.57 -6.17
CA PHE A 224 24.36 -12.10 -7.21
C PHE A 224 25.61 -12.80 -6.66
N SER A 225 26.18 -12.35 -5.54
CA SER A 225 27.30 -13.05 -4.91
C SER A 225 26.89 -14.39 -4.28
N ALA A 226 25.59 -14.69 -4.18
CA ALA A 226 25.10 -16.00 -3.79
C ALA A 226 25.49 -17.12 -4.79
N SER A 227 25.59 -16.81 -6.09
CA SER A 227 25.97 -17.81 -7.11
C SER A 227 27.45 -18.20 -7.08
N TYR A 228 28.30 -17.41 -6.42
CA TYR A 228 29.75 -17.65 -6.31
C TYR A 228 30.15 -18.31 -4.96
N GLN A 229 29.20 -18.76 -4.14
CA GLN A 229 29.45 -19.26 -2.76
C GLN A 229 30.12 -20.65 -2.64
N ASN A 230 30.88 -21.06 -3.66
CA ASN A 230 31.83 -22.19 -3.56
C ASN A 230 33.29 -21.73 -3.37
N THR A 231 33.58 -20.42 -3.30
CA THR A 231 34.95 -19.94 -3.02
C THR A 231 35.28 -20.04 -1.53
N ILE A 232 36.25 -20.90 -1.23
CA ILE A 232 36.68 -21.33 0.11
C ILE A 232 37.20 -20.16 0.95
N PHE A 233 36.67 -19.99 2.17
CA PHE A 233 37.26 -19.15 3.21
C PHE A 233 37.62 -19.99 4.45
N SER A 234 38.47 -19.46 5.35
CA SER A 234 39.01 -20.23 6.49
C SER A 234 37.97 -20.74 7.50
N TRP A 235 36.71 -20.27 7.45
CA TRP A 235 35.62 -20.85 8.24
C TRP A 235 35.02 -22.10 7.61
N ASP A 236 35.08 -22.24 6.28
CA ASP A 236 34.75 -23.52 5.64
C ASP A 236 35.81 -24.58 6.01
N LEU A 237 37.05 -24.19 6.33
CA LEU A 237 38.07 -25.06 6.95
C LEU A 237 37.68 -25.46 8.40
N VAL A 238 37.25 -24.53 9.26
CA VAL A 238 36.74 -24.87 10.61
C VAL A 238 35.52 -25.81 10.54
N ILE A 239 34.61 -25.56 9.58
CA ILE A 239 33.44 -26.41 9.33
C ILE A 239 33.85 -27.77 8.73
N LEU A 240 34.92 -27.82 7.93
CA LEU A 240 35.50 -29.04 7.37
C LEU A 240 36.17 -29.87 8.47
N ASP A 241 36.98 -29.23 9.32
CA ASP A 241 37.59 -29.81 10.53
C ASP A 241 36.49 -30.45 11.39
N ILE A 242 35.40 -29.74 11.70
CA ILE A 242 34.26 -30.29 12.45
C ILE A 242 33.65 -31.54 11.80
N THR A 243 33.59 -31.61 10.47
CA THR A 243 33.17 -32.84 9.77
C THR A 243 34.26 -33.92 9.71
N LEU A 244 35.54 -33.57 9.71
CA LEU A 244 36.65 -34.51 9.83
C LEU A 244 36.72 -35.12 11.25
N TRP A 245 36.36 -34.37 12.29
CA TRP A 245 36.31 -34.88 13.68
C TRP A 245 35.35 -36.07 13.80
N GLY A 246 34.16 -35.98 13.19
CA GLY A 246 33.17 -37.06 13.19
C GLY A 246 33.61 -38.33 12.44
N LEU A 247 34.60 -38.21 11.55
CA LEU A 247 35.18 -39.35 10.80
C LEU A 247 36.40 -39.94 11.52
N SER A 248 37.19 -39.11 12.21
CA SER A 248 38.43 -39.53 12.89
C SER A 248 38.19 -40.13 14.29
N ALA A 249 37.06 -39.81 14.93
CA ALA A 249 36.67 -40.41 16.21
C ALA A 249 36.17 -41.86 16.13
N SER A 250 35.92 -42.39 14.92
CA SER A 250 35.21 -43.67 14.69
C SER A 250 35.99 -44.69 13.86
N GLY A 251 37.31 -44.79 14.04
CA GLY A 251 38.15 -45.75 13.31
C GLY A 251 39.30 -46.32 14.16
N PRO A 252 39.49 -47.66 14.22
CA PRO A 252 40.60 -48.27 14.97
C PRO A 252 41.97 -48.17 14.27
N ASN A 253 42.00 -47.73 13.01
CA ASN A 253 43.23 -47.55 12.23
C ASN A 253 43.40 -46.06 11.89
N GLY A 254 44.23 -45.36 12.68
CA GLY A 254 44.52 -43.94 12.46
C GLY A 254 45.43 -43.71 11.25
N SER A 255 45.04 -42.79 10.36
CA SER A 255 45.87 -42.31 9.24
C SER A 255 46.47 -40.93 9.53
N GLU A 256 47.64 -40.92 10.15
CA GLU A 256 48.75 -39.95 10.07
C GLU A 256 48.55 -38.40 10.19
N THR A 257 47.35 -37.85 10.24
CA THR A 257 47.17 -36.39 10.43
C THR A 257 47.38 -35.97 11.88
N LYS A 258 48.60 -35.49 12.19
CA LYS A 258 49.05 -34.98 13.50
C LYS A 258 48.34 -33.68 13.93
N GLN A 259 47.04 -33.71 14.16
CA GLN A 259 46.34 -32.67 14.93
C GLN A 259 46.37 -33.03 16.43
N PRO A 260 46.56 -32.07 17.35
CA PRO A 260 46.61 -32.32 18.79
C PRO A 260 45.21 -32.57 19.35
N MET A 261 44.71 -33.80 19.16
CA MET A 261 43.41 -34.25 19.66
C MET A 261 43.53 -34.70 21.12
N TYR A 262 43.20 -33.81 22.06
CA TYR A 262 43.00 -34.14 23.47
C TYR A 262 41.50 -34.16 23.82
N PRO A 263 41.06 -34.95 24.83
CA PRO A 263 39.66 -34.99 25.23
C PRO A 263 39.15 -33.61 25.66
N GLY A 264 38.04 -33.14 25.09
CA GLY A 264 37.46 -31.83 25.38
C GLY A 264 37.87 -30.71 24.42
N PHE A 265 38.77 -30.95 23.46
CA PHE A 265 39.15 -29.99 22.42
C PHE A 265 37.93 -29.40 21.69
N GLU A 266 36.90 -30.20 21.43
CA GLU A 266 35.65 -29.77 20.81
C GLU A 266 34.89 -28.72 21.64
N ARG A 267 34.98 -28.79 22.97
CA ARG A 267 34.38 -27.82 23.90
C ARG A 267 35.15 -26.50 23.87
N ASP A 268 36.48 -26.56 23.75
CA ASP A 268 37.34 -25.38 23.65
C ASP A 268 37.23 -24.69 22.28
N VAL A 269 37.05 -25.43 21.17
CA VAL A 269 36.73 -24.82 19.87
C VAL A 269 35.34 -24.18 19.89
N LEU A 270 34.31 -24.87 20.44
CA LEU A 270 32.99 -24.25 20.60
C LEU A 270 33.07 -22.96 21.43
N ARG A 271 33.81 -22.98 22.55
CA ARG A 271 34.03 -21.79 23.39
C ARG A 271 34.71 -20.67 22.60
N THR A 272 35.76 -20.98 21.84
CA THR A 272 36.49 -19.99 21.02
C THR A 272 35.58 -19.35 19.97
N VAL A 273 34.71 -20.14 19.33
CA VAL A 273 33.72 -19.62 18.37
C VAL A 273 32.63 -18.80 19.08
N ALA A 274 32.12 -19.26 20.23
CA ALA A 274 31.16 -18.53 21.04
C ALA A 274 31.71 -17.16 21.45
N GLU A 275 32.93 -17.11 21.99
CA GLU A 275 33.62 -15.87 22.36
C GLU A 275 33.81 -14.93 21.16
N TYR A 276 34.16 -15.45 19.98
CA TYR A 276 34.27 -14.62 18.77
C TYR A 276 32.94 -13.91 18.43
N PHE A 277 31.82 -14.64 18.46
CA PHE A 277 30.52 -14.07 18.15
C PHE A 277 29.96 -13.19 19.28
N GLN A 278 30.25 -13.51 20.55
CA GLN A 278 29.84 -12.70 21.71
C GLN A 278 30.62 -11.38 21.84
N ARG A 279 31.85 -11.31 21.29
CA ARG A 279 32.65 -10.07 21.21
C ARG A 279 32.26 -9.14 20.06
N LEU A 280 31.23 -9.47 19.27
CA LEU A 280 30.72 -8.58 18.23
C LEU A 280 30.00 -7.38 18.85
N LYS A 281 30.31 -6.17 18.37
CA LYS A 281 29.69 -4.91 18.84
C LYS A 281 28.24 -4.71 18.41
N GLU A 282 27.78 -5.50 17.46
CA GLU A 282 26.44 -5.44 16.88
C GLU A 282 26.00 -6.88 16.54
N PRO A 283 24.74 -7.26 16.79
CA PRO A 283 24.20 -8.56 16.39
C PRO A 283 24.28 -8.76 14.87
N LEU A 284 24.34 -10.01 14.43
CA LEU A 284 24.43 -10.37 13.01
C LEU A 284 23.25 -9.82 12.20
N LEU A 285 22.06 -9.75 12.79
CA LEU A 285 20.86 -9.21 12.13
C LEU A 285 20.80 -7.67 12.11
N THR A 286 21.77 -6.98 12.71
CA THR A 286 21.88 -5.51 12.91
C THR A 286 20.80 -4.90 13.79
N PHE A 287 21.14 -3.82 14.51
CA PHE A 287 20.15 -3.10 15.32
C PHE A 287 19.06 -2.44 14.46
N GLN A 288 19.43 -2.02 13.23
CA GLN A 288 18.53 -1.31 12.31
C GLN A 288 17.39 -2.18 11.75
N LEU A 289 17.54 -3.50 11.76
CA LEU A 289 16.53 -4.43 11.26
C LEU A 289 15.84 -5.22 12.39
N TYR A 290 16.17 -4.94 13.66
CA TYR A 290 15.60 -5.64 14.82
C TYR A 290 14.07 -5.68 14.77
N GLU A 291 13.40 -4.53 14.58
CA GLU A 291 11.94 -4.42 14.46
C GLU A 291 11.38 -5.31 13.34
N VAL A 292 12.08 -5.41 12.20
CA VAL A 292 11.66 -6.25 11.08
C VAL A 292 11.68 -7.72 11.48
N PHE A 293 12.74 -8.18 12.14
CA PHE A 293 12.84 -9.57 12.61
C PHE A 293 11.88 -9.89 13.76
N VAL A 294 11.58 -8.93 14.64
CA VAL A 294 10.52 -9.07 15.65
C VAL A 294 9.13 -9.17 15.00
N ASN A 295 8.86 -8.42 13.93
CA ASN A 295 7.61 -8.58 13.18
C ASN A 295 7.51 -9.98 12.52
N ILE A 296 8.61 -10.55 12.03
CA ILE A 296 8.65 -11.92 11.49
C ILE A 296 8.31 -12.97 12.57
N LEU A 297 8.63 -12.73 13.85
CA LEU A 297 8.29 -13.67 14.93
C LEU A 297 6.78 -13.91 15.07
N SER A 298 5.94 -12.98 14.62
CA SER A 298 4.48 -13.16 14.55
C SER A 298 4.04 -14.16 13.47
N LEU A 299 4.87 -14.37 12.44
CA LEU A 299 4.58 -15.21 11.27
C LEU A 299 5.06 -16.65 11.41
N LEU A 300 5.80 -17.00 12.46
CA LEU A 300 6.39 -18.35 12.63
C LEU A 300 5.35 -19.50 12.65
N GLN A 301 4.07 -19.21 12.88
CA GLN A 301 2.99 -20.20 12.74
C GLN A 301 2.70 -20.60 11.28
N GLN A 302 3.21 -19.84 10.32
CA GLN A 302 3.07 -20.05 8.88
C GLN A 302 4.47 -20.21 8.26
N GLU A 303 5.08 -21.38 8.44
CA GLU A 303 6.48 -21.65 8.10
C GLU A 303 6.90 -21.11 6.73
N ALA A 304 6.11 -21.38 5.68
CA ALA A 304 6.40 -20.91 4.32
C ALA A 304 6.48 -19.37 4.20
N VAL A 305 5.60 -18.64 4.89
CA VAL A 305 5.56 -17.16 4.87
C VAL A 305 6.70 -16.60 5.72
N ALA A 306 7.01 -17.23 6.86
CA ALA A 306 8.15 -16.87 7.69
C ALA A 306 9.49 -17.09 6.96
N VAL A 307 9.63 -18.20 6.23
CA VAL A 307 10.82 -18.47 5.39
C VAL A 307 10.92 -17.45 4.25
N GLU A 308 9.83 -17.12 3.53
CA GLU A 308 9.82 -16.04 2.51
C GLU A 308 10.26 -14.71 3.15
N ALA A 309 9.73 -14.35 4.32
CA ALA A 309 10.09 -13.12 5.03
C ALA A 309 11.57 -13.06 5.40
N LEU A 310 12.12 -14.15 5.94
CA LEU A 310 13.54 -14.25 6.31
C LEU A 310 14.47 -14.19 5.09
N GLN A 311 14.12 -14.88 4.00
CA GLN A 311 14.88 -14.83 2.76
C GLN A 311 14.95 -13.39 2.24
N VAL A 312 13.83 -12.67 2.23
CA VAL A 312 13.75 -11.27 1.76
C VAL A 312 14.53 -10.33 2.70
N CYS A 313 14.32 -10.42 4.01
CA CYS A 313 15.05 -9.60 5.00
C CYS A 313 16.55 -9.85 4.97
N SER A 314 16.98 -11.10 4.75
CA SER A 314 18.40 -11.43 4.66
C SER A 314 19.12 -10.71 3.51
N LEU A 315 18.41 -10.23 2.49
CA LEU A 315 18.98 -9.43 1.39
C LEU A 315 19.35 -8.02 1.85
N LEU A 316 18.67 -7.48 2.87
CA LEU A 316 18.93 -6.15 3.43
C LEU A 316 20.20 -6.11 4.29
N LEU A 317 20.63 -7.27 4.83
CA LEU A 317 21.78 -7.39 5.70
C LEU A 317 23.09 -6.95 5.02
N PRO A 318 24.05 -6.35 5.77
CA PRO A 318 25.42 -6.21 5.29
C PRO A 318 25.98 -7.57 4.82
N PRO A 319 26.63 -7.67 3.64
CA PRO A 319 27.05 -8.97 3.10
C PRO A 319 27.97 -9.78 4.02
N ALA A 320 28.86 -9.12 4.77
CA ALA A 320 29.71 -9.76 5.76
C ALA A 320 28.88 -10.41 6.89
N ASN A 321 27.84 -9.73 7.36
CA ASN A 321 26.94 -10.25 8.40
C ASN A 321 26.12 -11.43 7.87
N ARG A 322 25.54 -11.32 6.65
CA ARG A 322 24.81 -12.41 6.00
C ARG A 322 25.70 -13.67 5.86
N ARG A 323 26.96 -13.51 5.42
CA ARG A 323 27.90 -14.64 5.30
C ARG A 323 28.28 -15.24 6.66
N ARG A 324 28.54 -14.41 7.68
CA ARG A 324 28.79 -14.88 9.06
C ARG A 324 27.61 -15.67 9.61
N LEU A 325 26.39 -15.17 9.43
CA LEU A 325 25.15 -15.84 9.84
C LEU A 325 24.95 -17.17 9.09
N GLN A 326 25.20 -17.20 7.79
CA GLN A 326 25.14 -18.44 7.00
C GLN A 326 26.12 -19.49 7.48
N LEU A 327 27.37 -19.09 7.78
CA LEU A 327 28.39 -19.98 8.34
C LEU A 327 28.01 -20.48 9.73
N LEU A 328 27.48 -19.60 10.58
CA LEU A 328 27.01 -19.94 11.93
C LEU A 328 25.84 -20.93 11.91
N LEU A 329 24.81 -20.68 11.09
CA LEU A 329 23.68 -21.61 10.96
C LEU A 329 24.11 -22.97 10.39
N ARG A 330 25.02 -23.00 9.41
CA ARG A 330 25.62 -24.25 8.90
C ARG A 330 26.43 -25.00 9.96
N LEU A 331 27.22 -24.27 10.76
CA LEU A 331 27.98 -24.80 11.89
C LEU A 331 27.05 -25.45 12.93
N MET A 332 26.05 -24.69 13.40
CA MET A 332 25.06 -25.15 14.37
C MET A 332 24.29 -26.36 13.83
N ALA A 333 23.83 -26.31 12.58
CA ALA A 333 23.11 -27.42 11.96
C ALA A 333 23.98 -28.68 11.84
N ARG A 334 25.23 -28.57 11.38
CA ARG A 334 26.15 -29.72 11.34
C ARG A 334 26.43 -30.30 12.72
N ALA A 335 26.66 -29.46 13.73
CA ALA A 335 26.87 -29.93 15.10
C ALA A 335 25.63 -30.63 15.69
N CYS A 336 24.42 -30.18 15.33
CA CYS A 336 23.16 -30.81 15.78
C CYS A 336 22.84 -32.14 15.08
N HIS A 337 23.30 -32.33 13.84
CA HIS A 337 23.01 -33.52 13.03
C HIS A 337 24.19 -34.51 12.92
N ASN A 338 25.32 -34.26 13.61
CA ASN A 338 26.48 -35.15 13.60
C ASN A 338 26.34 -36.24 14.69
N PRO A 339 26.09 -37.52 14.34
CA PRO A 339 25.92 -38.59 15.32
C PRO A 339 27.24 -39.03 15.97
N ALA A 340 28.38 -38.65 15.40
CA ALA A 340 29.71 -39.00 15.90
C ALA A 340 30.34 -37.90 16.78
N LEU A 341 29.64 -36.77 17.00
CA LEU A 341 30.11 -35.70 17.88
C LEU A 341 29.85 -36.07 19.35
N PRO A 342 30.86 -36.05 20.24
CA PRO A 342 30.65 -36.28 21.67
C PRO A 342 29.81 -35.13 22.29
N PRO A 343 29.18 -35.36 23.46
CA PRO A 343 28.37 -34.35 24.13
C PRO A 343 29.23 -33.13 24.51
N LEU A 344 28.92 -31.97 23.90
CA LEU A 344 29.61 -30.70 24.14
C LEU A 344 29.32 -30.12 25.54
N ASN A 345 28.27 -30.61 26.20
CA ASN A 345 27.90 -30.31 27.58
C ASN A 345 27.28 -31.57 28.20
N ASP A 346 27.58 -31.83 29.48
CA ASP A 346 27.18 -33.06 30.17
C ASP A 346 25.71 -33.06 30.65
N THR A 347 25.02 -31.92 30.54
CA THR A 347 23.65 -31.71 31.04
C THR A 347 22.69 -31.13 29.98
N ILE A 348 23.19 -30.34 29.04
CA ILE A 348 22.39 -29.64 28.02
C ILE A 348 22.60 -30.30 26.65
N ALA A 349 21.52 -30.69 26.00
CA ALA A 349 21.56 -31.25 24.65
C ALA A 349 22.19 -30.27 23.64
N THR A 350 23.00 -30.77 22.71
CA THR A 350 23.78 -29.96 21.74
C THR A 350 22.95 -28.91 21.01
N ARG A 351 21.71 -29.22 20.59
CA ARG A 351 20.79 -28.27 19.96
C ARG A 351 20.45 -27.09 20.87
N THR A 352 20.06 -27.38 22.11
CA THR A 352 19.71 -26.36 23.11
C THR A 352 20.91 -25.49 23.44
N LEU A 353 22.09 -26.11 23.62
CA LEU A 353 23.35 -25.41 23.85
C LEU A 353 23.65 -24.43 22.70
N MET A 354 23.59 -24.89 21.45
CA MET A 354 23.84 -24.06 20.27
C MET A 354 22.89 -22.86 20.21
N VAL A 355 21.58 -23.06 20.40
CA VAL A 355 20.60 -21.97 20.38
C VAL A 355 20.84 -20.98 21.52
N GLN A 356 21.07 -21.44 22.75
CA GLN A 356 21.34 -20.58 23.91
C GLN A 356 22.63 -19.78 23.72
N THR A 357 23.72 -20.41 23.28
CA THR A 357 25.03 -19.78 23.08
C THR A 357 25.03 -18.68 22.02
N PHE A 358 24.24 -18.85 20.94
CA PHE A 358 24.27 -17.97 19.77
C PHE A 358 23.02 -17.07 19.59
N SER A 359 22.00 -17.20 20.43
CA SER A 359 20.79 -16.35 20.39
C SER A 359 21.12 -14.85 20.36
N ARG A 360 21.76 -14.34 21.41
CA ARG A 360 22.09 -12.92 21.62
C ARG A 360 23.01 -12.31 20.56
N CYS A 361 23.87 -13.11 19.90
CA CYS A 361 24.74 -12.60 18.83
C CYS A 361 24.05 -12.58 17.46
N VAL A 362 22.94 -13.30 17.29
CA VAL A 362 22.12 -13.23 16.06
C VAL A 362 21.12 -12.08 16.15
N LEU A 363 20.34 -12.01 17.24
CA LEU A 363 19.33 -10.97 17.47
C LEU A 363 19.49 -10.38 18.88
N GLY A 364 19.44 -9.05 18.95
CA GLY A 364 19.32 -8.26 20.17
C GLY A 364 19.03 -6.81 19.79
N SER A 365 18.35 -6.07 20.66
CA SER A 365 18.18 -4.62 20.51
C SER A 365 19.37 -3.86 21.12
N ALA A 366 19.43 -2.54 20.89
CA ALA A 366 20.56 -1.72 21.34
C ALA A 366 20.53 -1.37 22.84
N GLU A 367 19.39 -1.59 23.49
CA GLU A 367 19.16 -1.42 24.93
C GLU A 367 18.82 -2.82 25.48
N GLU A 368 19.34 -3.24 26.63
CA GLU A 368 19.01 -4.59 27.15
C GLU A 368 17.55 -4.63 27.63
N VAL A 369 16.69 -5.30 26.85
CA VAL A 369 15.27 -5.54 27.19
C VAL A 369 15.08 -7.00 27.62
N ASP A 370 14.40 -7.23 28.75
CA ASP A 370 14.20 -8.56 29.37
C ASP A 370 13.63 -9.64 28.41
N LEU A 371 12.91 -9.23 27.36
CA LEU A 371 12.26 -10.14 26.42
C LEU A 371 13.17 -10.56 25.24
N ASP A 372 14.27 -9.86 24.99
CA ASP A 372 15.11 -10.06 23.80
C ASP A 372 15.67 -11.47 23.70
N GLU A 373 16.10 -12.05 24.81
CA GLU A 373 16.65 -13.42 24.83
C GLU A 373 15.61 -14.46 24.40
N LEU A 374 14.34 -14.27 24.77
CA LEU A 374 13.23 -15.13 24.34
C LEU A 374 12.97 -14.97 22.83
N LEU A 375 12.94 -13.73 22.33
CA LEU A 375 12.71 -13.42 20.93
C LEU A 375 13.84 -13.99 20.05
N ALA A 376 15.08 -13.77 20.47
CA ALA A 376 16.29 -14.29 19.82
C ALA A 376 16.33 -15.82 19.83
N THR A 377 16.05 -16.46 20.97
CA THR A 377 15.99 -17.92 21.10
C THR A 377 14.95 -18.52 20.16
N ARG A 378 13.74 -17.95 20.10
CA ARG A 378 12.68 -18.39 19.18
C ARG A 378 13.07 -18.21 17.71
N LEU A 379 13.63 -17.06 17.35
CA LEU A 379 14.05 -16.79 15.97
C LEU A 379 15.16 -17.76 15.53
N VAL A 380 16.20 -17.90 16.35
CA VAL A 380 17.37 -18.75 16.04
C VAL A 380 16.99 -20.22 15.98
N THR A 381 16.03 -20.68 16.79
CA THR A 381 15.50 -22.05 16.70
C THR A 381 14.88 -22.31 15.33
N PHE A 382 14.00 -21.40 14.87
CA PHE A 382 13.36 -21.50 13.55
C PHE A 382 14.38 -21.37 12.39
N MET A 383 15.34 -20.45 12.50
CA MET A 383 16.40 -20.30 11.50
C MET A 383 17.35 -21.50 11.43
N LEU A 384 17.52 -22.24 12.53
CA LEU A 384 18.29 -23.48 12.59
C LEU A 384 17.51 -24.66 11.95
N GLU A 385 16.20 -24.70 12.13
CA GLU A 385 15.31 -25.70 11.52
C GLU A 385 15.31 -25.60 9.99
N HIS A 386 15.18 -24.38 9.48
CA HIS A 386 15.10 -24.09 8.04
C HIS A 386 16.44 -23.52 7.49
N HIS A 387 17.58 -23.87 8.09
CA HIS A 387 18.91 -23.28 7.83
C HIS A 387 19.40 -23.33 6.38
N ASP A 388 18.89 -24.30 5.60
CA ASP A 388 19.16 -24.52 4.19
C ASP A 388 18.40 -23.54 3.28
N THR A 389 17.24 -23.06 3.73
CA THR A 389 16.29 -22.26 2.95
C THR A 389 16.14 -20.81 3.42
N VAL A 390 16.29 -20.48 4.71
CA VAL A 390 16.03 -19.11 5.24
C VAL A 390 16.99 -18.02 4.74
N LEU A 391 18.14 -18.39 4.17
CA LEU A 391 19.13 -17.45 3.60
C LEU A 391 19.34 -17.64 2.08
N THR A 392 18.42 -18.31 1.38
CA THR A 392 18.45 -18.35 -0.10
C THR A 392 17.88 -17.05 -0.68
N VAL A 393 17.99 -16.88 -2.01
CA VAL A 393 17.41 -15.74 -2.72
C VAL A 393 16.01 -16.12 -3.20
N PRO A 394 14.95 -15.35 -2.90
CA PRO A 394 13.61 -15.62 -3.41
C PRO A 394 13.56 -15.52 -4.94
N SER A 395 13.23 -16.62 -5.62
CA SER A 395 13.10 -16.66 -7.08
C SER A 395 11.98 -15.75 -7.60
N VAL A 396 10.91 -15.56 -6.80
CA VAL A 396 9.80 -14.65 -7.09
C VAL A 396 10.28 -13.19 -7.14
N LEU A 397 11.15 -12.77 -6.21
CA LEU A 397 11.72 -11.43 -6.24
C LEU A 397 12.65 -11.24 -7.46
N HIS A 398 13.46 -12.25 -7.77
CA HIS A 398 14.37 -12.18 -8.93
C HIS A 398 13.61 -12.10 -10.26
N SER A 399 12.54 -12.89 -10.44
CA SER A 399 11.71 -12.82 -11.65
C SER A 399 11.02 -11.46 -11.78
N LEU A 400 10.41 -10.93 -10.71
CA LEU A 400 9.79 -9.60 -10.71
C LEU A 400 10.76 -8.48 -11.09
N VAL A 401 12.02 -8.53 -10.60
CA VAL A 401 13.03 -7.53 -10.95
C VAL A 401 13.50 -7.69 -12.40
N GLU A 402 13.77 -8.91 -12.86
CA GLU A 402 14.23 -9.13 -14.23
C GLU A 402 13.14 -8.82 -15.26
N ASP A 403 11.87 -9.13 -14.96
CA ASP A 403 10.72 -8.74 -15.78
C ASP A 403 10.62 -7.21 -15.90
N HIS A 404 10.75 -6.49 -14.78
CA HIS A 404 10.75 -5.03 -14.77
C HIS A 404 11.94 -4.43 -15.55
N LEU A 405 13.15 -4.97 -15.36
CA LEU A 405 14.33 -4.57 -16.13
C LEU A 405 14.17 -4.89 -17.62
N SER A 406 13.57 -6.02 -17.97
CA SER A 406 13.27 -6.37 -19.36
C SER A 406 12.27 -5.38 -19.98
N HIS A 407 11.23 -4.98 -19.24
CA HIS A 407 10.27 -3.97 -19.69
C HIS A 407 10.93 -2.60 -19.88
N LEU A 408 11.86 -2.21 -19.00
CA LEU A 408 12.63 -0.97 -19.16
C LEU A 408 13.58 -1.00 -20.38
N ARG A 409 14.18 -2.16 -20.69
CA ARG A 409 15.10 -2.36 -21.82
C ARG A 409 14.41 -2.57 -23.18
N ARG A 410 13.11 -2.94 -23.22
CA ARG A 410 12.36 -3.15 -24.47
C ARG A 410 12.23 -1.84 -25.27
N VAL A 411 12.58 -1.89 -26.55
CA VAL A 411 12.30 -0.83 -27.53
C VAL A 411 10.79 -0.71 -27.72
N GLN A 412 10.24 0.50 -27.62
CA GLN A 412 8.84 0.77 -27.92
C GLN A 412 8.73 1.41 -29.29
N ILE A 413 7.98 0.77 -30.19
CA ILE A 413 7.59 1.35 -31.48
C ILE A 413 6.40 2.26 -31.21
N LYS A 414 6.59 3.58 -31.38
CA LYS A 414 5.51 4.55 -31.24
C LYS A 414 5.00 4.94 -32.62
N TYR A 415 3.81 4.48 -32.95
CA TYR A 415 3.08 4.91 -34.14
C TYR A 415 2.55 6.33 -33.92
N ALA A 416 2.73 7.21 -34.90
CA ALA A 416 2.14 8.54 -34.85
C ALA A 416 0.60 8.43 -34.79
N GLY A 417 0.00 8.97 -33.73
CA GLY A 417 -1.45 8.88 -33.45
C GLY A 417 -1.85 7.97 -32.28
N ALA A 418 -0.97 7.10 -31.79
CA ALA A 418 -1.30 6.14 -30.71
C ALA A 418 -1.55 6.77 -29.32
N ASP A 419 -1.23 8.06 -29.12
CA ASP A 419 -1.43 8.77 -27.85
C ASP A 419 -2.91 9.09 -27.54
N ALA A 420 -3.82 8.88 -28.50
CA ALA A 420 -5.24 9.20 -28.32
C ALA A 420 -5.97 8.27 -27.32
N ASP A 421 -5.53 7.02 -27.15
CA ASP A 421 -6.34 5.96 -26.52
C ASP A 421 -5.73 5.34 -25.24
N ALA A 422 -4.49 5.72 -24.89
CA ALA A 422 -3.78 5.22 -23.69
C ALA A 422 -3.89 6.17 -22.47
N SER A 423 -4.82 7.13 -22.50
CA SER A 423 -4.90 8.25 -21.55
C SER A 423 -5.69 7.95 -20.25
N LEU A 424 -5.61 6.72 -19.72
CA LEU A 424 -6.28 6.36 -18.46
C LEU A 424 -5.31 6.25 -17.27
N VAL A 425 -5.33 7.32 -16.47
CA VAL A 425 -4.89 7.41 -15.06
C VAL A 425 -3.38 7.35 -14.80
N SER A 426 -2.71 8.48 -15.04
CA SER A 426 -1.54 8.88 -14.24
C SER A 426 -1.95 9.99 -13.26
N PRO A 427 -1.75 9.83 -11.93
CA PRO A 427 -2.13 10.85 -10.96
C PRO A 427 -1.22 12.08 -11.04
N SER A 428 -1.84 13.24 -11.26
CA SER A 428 -1.16 14.51 -11.50
C SER A 428 -0.35 15.03 -10.30
N TYR A 429 0.89 15.40 -10.53
CA TYR A 429 1.71 16.24 -9.63
C TYR A 429 2.02 17.57 -10.34
N CYS A 430 2.19 18.65 -9.58
CA CYS A 430 2.12 20.03 -10.07
C CYS A 430 3.11 20.32 -11.21
N ARG A 431 2.57 20.62 -12.40
CA ARG A 431 3.32 21.10 -13.55
C ARG A 431 3.71 22.57 -13.34
N GLN A 432 4.96 22.91 -13.63
CA GLN A 432 5.41 24.30 -13.63
C GLN A 432 4.72 25.04 -14.79
N ILE A 433 3.89 26.04 -14.49
CA ILE A 433 3.13 26.82 -15.47
C ILE A 433 3.92 28.07 -15.90
N SER A 434 3.68 28.54 -17.14
CA SER A 434 4.28 29.78 -17.62
C SER A 434 3.68 31.00 -16.92
N ARG A 435 4.42 32.13 -16.92
CA ARG A 435 3.95 33.38 -16.29
C ARG A 435 2.63 33.90 -16.92
N ALA A 436 2.44 33.69 -18.21
CA ALA A 436 1.20 34.02 -18.90
C ALA A 436 0.02 33.13 -18.44
N GLN A 437 0.25 31.82 -18.31
CA GLN A 437 -0.76 30.88 -17.80
C GLN A 437 -1.12 31.15 -16.33
N PHE A 438 -0.16 31.57 -15.51
CA PHE A 438 -0.43 32.00 -14.14
C PHE A 438 -1.30 33.26 -14.09
N GLU A 439 -1.06 34.26 -14.95
CA GLU A 439 -1.86 35.47 -14.99
C GLU A 439 -3.28 35.22 -15.52
N GLU A 440 -3.45 34.31 -16.48
CA GLU A 440 -4.76 33.85 -16.98
C GLU A 440 -5.54 33.06 -15.92
N GLN A 441 -4.88 32.14 -15.19
CA GLN A 441 -5.48 31.42 -14.05
C GLN A 441 -5.82 32.35 -12.89
N ARG A 442 -5.00 33.38 -12.62
CA ARG A 442 -5.29 34.41 -11.61
C ARG A 442 -6.57 35.18 -11.95
N VAL A 443 -6.77 35.54 -13.21
CA VAL A 443 -7.97 36.28 -13.65
C VAL A 443 -9.22 35.39 -13.69
N SER A 444 -9.11 34.14 -14.12
CA SER A 444 -10.27 33.22 -14.21
C SER A 444 -10.68 32.60 -12.86
N GLY A 445 -9.74 32.17 -12.03
CA GLY A 445 -10.04 31.41 -10.80
C GLY A 445 -10.39 32.26 -9.57
N SER A 446 -9.99 33.54 -9.50
CA SER A 446 -10.14 34.36 -8.28
C SER A 446 -11.21 35.44 -8.34
N GLN A 447 -11.69 35.82 -9.53
CA GLN A 447 -12.60 36.97 -9.68
C GLN A 447 -14.05 36.64 -9.33
N GLY A 448 -14.56 35.47 -9.74
CA GLY A 448 -15.95 35.05 -9.51
C GLY A 448 -16.33 34.95 -8.02
N PRO A 449 -15.60 34.17 -7.19
CA PRO A 449 -15.91 34.05 -5.76
C PRO A 449 -15.80 35.37 -4.98
N MET A 450 -14.95 36.30 -5.45
CA MET A 450 -14.84 37.64 -4.85
C MET A 450 -16.00 38.56 -5.26
N GLN A 451 -16.58 38.38 -6.46
CA GLN A 451 -17.82 39.04 -6.85
C GLN A 451 -19.01 38.50 -6.04
N GLU A 452 -19.12 37.18 -5.87
CA GLU A 452 -20.17 36.56 -5.04
C GLU A 452 -20.09 37.01 -3.57
N LEU A 453 -18.88 37.18 -3.02
CA LEU A 453 -18.69 37.72 -1.66
C LEU A 453 -19.13 39.19 -1.55
N LEU A 454 -18.94 40.00 -2.60
CA LEU A 454 -19.45 41.37 -2.67
C LEU A 454 -20.98 41.40 -2.77
N GLU A 455 -21.59 40.54 -3.59
CA GLU A 455 -23.04 40.38 -3.66
C GLU A 455 -23.64 39.91 -2.33
N GLY A 456 -23.01 38.95 -1.65
CA GLY A 456 -23.42 38.50 -0.32
C GLY A 456 -23.45 39.63 0.71
N LEU A 457 -22.40 40.47 0.73
CA LEU A 457 -22.34 41.67 1.58
C LEU A 457 -23.41 42.73 1.22
N ILE A 458 -23.93 42.72 -0.01
CA ILE A 458 -25.01 43.62 -0.48
C ILE A 458 -26.39 43.03 -0.15
N ALA A 459 -26.57 41.71 -0.26
CA ALA A 459 -27.83 41.02 0.00
C ALA A 459 -28.13 40.78 1.49
N ASP A 460 -27.11 40.75 2.35
CA ASP A 460 -27.24 40.54 3.80
C ASP A 460 -28.19 41.57 4.46
N THR A 461 -29.22 41.07 5.16
CA THR A 461 -30.27 41.86 5.83
C THR A 461 -30.09 41.94 7.34
N GLU A 462 -29.17 41.16 7.94
CA GLU A 462 -28.90 41.18 9.38
C GLU A 462 -27.89 42.29 9.76
N LEU A 463 -27.12 42.79 8.80
CA LEU A 463 -26.14 43.86 9.02
C LEU A 463 -26.76 45.25 9.10
N SER A 464 -26.38 46.01 10.13
CA SER A 464 -26.72 47.42 10.27
C SER A 464 -26.23 48.24 9.07
N ALA A 465 -27.01 49.22 8.62
CA ALA A 465 -26.64 50.10 7.50
C ALA A 465 -25.30 50.85 7.72
N LYS A 466 -24.89 51.03 8.99
CA LYS A 466 -23.61 51.64 9.37
C LYS A 466 -22.43 50.69 9.18
N ASP A 467 -22.59 49.41 9.52
CA ASP A 467 -21.52 48.42 9.45
C ASP A 467 -21.41 47.78 8.05
N LYS A 468 -22.54 47.66 7.33
CA LYS A 468 -22.58 47.37 5.89
C LYS A 468 -21.73 48.38 5.10
N ARG A 469 -21.91 49.69 5.35
CA ARG A 469 -21.05 50.76 4.79
C ARG A 469 -19.56 50.63 5.15
N LYS A 470 -19.20 50.14 6.35
CA LYS A 470 -17.79 49.92 6.73
C LYS A 470 -17.20 48.73 5.95
N ARG A 471 -17.90 47.59 5.90
CA ARG A 471 -17.43 46.38 5.21
C ARG A 471 -17.27 46.60 3.70
N LEU A 472 -18.21 47.30 3.06
CA LEU A 472 -18.10 47.72 1.65
C LEU A 472 -16.85 48.58 1.40
N LYS A 473 -16.55 49.57 2.24
CA LYS A 473 -15.31 50.37 2.14
C LYS A 473 -14.03 49.55 2.36
N GLN A 474 -14.06 48.55 3.24
CA GLN A 474 -12.92 47.66 3.45
C GLN A 474 -12.69 46.76 2.23
N PHE A 475 -13.75 46.20 1.65
CA PHE A 475 -13.69 45.44 0.40
C PHE A 475 -13.16 46.29 -0.76
N GLN A 476 -13.66 47.52 -0.93
CA GLN A 476 -13.20 48.49 -1.92
C GLN A 476 -11.68 48.75 -1.83
N LYS A 477 -11.12 48.80 -0.61
CA LYS A 477 -9.69 49.03 -0.39
C LYS A 477 -8.82 47.81 -0.77
N SER A 478 -9.31 46.60 -0.51
CA SER A 478 -8.58 45.36 -0.81
C SER A 478 -8.71 44.90 -2.28
N TYR A 479 -9.86 45.14 -2.90
CA TYR A 479 -10.20 44.67 -4.25
C TYR A 479 -10.86 45.78 -5.11
N PRO A 480 -10.13 46.89 -5.40
CA PRO A 480 -10.70 48.09 -6.01
C PRO A 480 -11.29 47.85 -7.40
N GLU A 481 -10.67 47.00 -8.21
CA GLU A 481 -11.12 46.72 -9.59
C GLU A 481 -12.40 45.89 -9.65
N ILE A 482 -12.65 45.03 -8.65
CA ILE A 482 -13.89 44.27 -8.53
C ILE A 482 -15.02 45.20 -8.07
N TYR A 483 -14.74 46.07 -7.09
CA TYR A 483 -15.70 47.07 -6.59
C TYR A 483 -16.11 48.05 -7.69
N ARG A 484 -15.15 48.59 -8.46
CA ARG A 484 -15.42 49.50 -9.59
C ARG A 484 -16.27 48.87 -10.70
N ARG A 485 -16.11 47.57 -10.96
CA ARG A 485 -16.94 46.83 -11.92
C ARG A 485 -18.39 46.65 -11.44
N ARG A 486 -18.62 46.54 -10.13
CA ARG A 486 -19.99 46.42 -9.55
C ARG A 486 -20.66 47.77 -9.29
N PHE A 487 -19.89 48.81 -8.96
CA PHE A 487 -20.38 50.17 -8.76
C PHE A 487 -19.68 51.17 -9.72
N PRO A 488 -20.07 51.22 -11.01
CA PRO A 488 -19.43 52.12 -11.98
C PRO A 488 -19.87 53.58 -11.83
N THR A 489 -21.02 53.84 -11.21
CA THR A 489 -21.62 55.17 -11.02
C THR A 489 -22.12 55.38 -9.60
N ALA A 490 -22.07 56.62 -9.09
CA ALA A 490 -22.50 56.95 -7.72
C ALA A 490 -23.98 56.64 -7.44
N GLU A 491 -24.83 56.67 -8.48
CA GLU A 491 -26.24 56.30 -8.40
C GLU A 491 -26.43 54.80 -8.08
N SER A 492 -25.59 53.92 -8.64
CA SER A 492 -25.63 52.48 -8.36
C SER A 492 -25.20 52.13 -6.93
N GLU A 493 -24.34 52.96 -6.33
CA GLU A 493 -23.92 52.84 -4.93
C GLU A 493 -25.01 53.37 -3.97
N ALA A 494 -25.76 54.41 -4.37
CA ALA A 494 -26.86 54.99 -3.59
C ALA A 494 -28.09 54.07 -3.47
N VAL A 495 -28.41 53.28 -4.50
CA VAL A 495 -29.53 52.31 -4.49
C VAL A 495 -29.36 51.24 -3.38
N VAL A 496 -28.13 50.90 -3.02
CA VAL A 496 -27.81 49.94 -1.94
C VAL A 496 -27.72 50.62 -0.55
N LEU A 497 -27.63 51.95 -0.50
CA LEU A 497 -27.26 52.73 0.67
C LEU A 497 -28.20 53.94 0.87
N PRO A 498 -29.33 53.81 1.59
CA PRO A 498 -30.44 54.77 1.54
C PRO A 498 -30.05 56.24 1.79
N GLU A 499 -30.66 57.11 0.99
CA GLU A 499 -30.57 58.58 1.06
C GLU A 499 -31.43 59.21 2.17
N LYS A 500 -31.23 60.51 2.41
CA LYS A 500 -32.08 61.34 3.29
C LYS A 500 -33.38 61.75 2.55
N ALA A 501 -34.51 61.77 3.27
CA ALA A 501 -35.87 61.91 2.71
C ALA A 501 -36.30 63.37 2.30
N PRO A 502 -37.35 63.56 1.46
CA PRO A 502 -37.53 64.74 0.57
C PRO A 502 -38.84 65.58 0.78
N ARG A 503 -39.10 66.61 -0.07
CA ARG A 503 -40.39 67.39 -0.22
C ARG A 503 -40.71 67.84 -1.69
N LEU A 504 -41.89 68.47 -1.95
CA LEU A 504 -42.77 68.36 -3.16
C LEU A 504 -42.83 69.54 -4.22
N LYS A 505 -43.59 69.35 -5.33
CA LYS A 505 -43.80 70.19 -6.57
C LYS A 505 -45.13 71.01 -6.61
N PRO A 506 -45.47 71.86 -7.64
CA PRO A 506 -46.35 71.41 -8.79
C PRO A 506 -46.39 72.17 -10.19
N GLN A 507 -46.79 71.42 -11.26
CA GLN A 507 -47.61 71.81 -12.49
C GLN A 507 -47.01 72.74 -13.62
N LEU A 508 -47.49 72.91 -14.89
CA LEU A 508 -48.52 72.29 -15.80
C LEU A 508 -48.35 72.64 -17.35
N MET A 509 -49.25 72.11 -18.23
CA MET A 509 -49.69 72.49 -19.62
C MET A 509 -48.93 72.11 -20.95
N LEU A 510 -49.70 71.76 -22.03
CA LEU A 510 -49.34 71.79 -23.49
C LEU A 510 -50.60 71.60 -24.42
N LEU A 511 -50.61 72.17 -25.65
CA LEU A 511 -51.74 72.19 -26.62
C LEU A 511 -51.46 71.42 -27.93
N THR A 512 -52.51 71.04 -28.69
CA THR A 512 -52.44 70.20 -29.92
C THR A 512 -53.11 70.81 -31.17
N LEU A 513 -52.69 70.40 -32.38
CA LEU A 513 -53.37 70.75 -33.64
C LEU A 513 -53.30 69.62 -34.72
N LYS A 514 -54.50 69.37 -35.29
CA LYS A 514 -54.98 68.56 -36.46
C LYS A 514 -54.04 68.51 -37.69
N LYS A 515 -54.12 67.63 -38.72
CA LYS A 515 -54.88 66.42 -39.19
C LYS A 515 -54.22 65.98 -40.57
N PRO A 516 -54.76 65.08 -41.43
CA PRO A 516 -54.93 63.61 -41.34
C PRO A 516 -54.41 62.83 -42.61
N PHE A 517 -54.53 61.51 -42.68
CA PHE A 517 -55.19 60.72 -43.77
C PHE A 517 -55.11 59.19 -43.48
N GLN A 518 -55.92 58.39 -44.18
CA GLN A 518 -56.36 57.04 -43.77
C GLN A 518 -55.84 55.88 -44.69
N PRO A 519 -56.10 54.58 -44.39
CA PRO A 519 -55.20 53.48 -44.73
C PRO A 519 -55.51 52.74 -46.05
N PHE A 520 -54.62 51.86 -46.48
CA PHE A 520 -54.89 50.85 -47.52
C PHE A 520 -54.44 49.42 -47.13
N GLN A 521 -55.05 48.43 -47.77
CA GLN A 521 -55.16 47.04 -47.31
C GLN A 521 -54.04 46.08 -47.77
N ARG A 522 -54.05 44.88 -47.19
CA ARG A 522 -53.21 43.72 -47.54
C ARG A 522 -53.55 43.16 -48.93
N SER A 523 -52.56 42.58 -49.61
CA SER A 523 -52.75 41.41 -50.48
C SER A 523 -51.48 40.56 -50.61
N TRP A 524 -51.62 39.25 -50.40
CA TRP A 524 -50.66 38.25 -50.86
C TRP A 524 -50.85 37.97 -52.35
N SER A 525 -49.77 37.69 -53.08
CA SER A 525 -49.61 36.52 -53.98
C SER A 525 -48.55 36.80 -55.05
N PHE A 526 -47.67 35.84 -55.33
CA PHE A 526 -47.30 35.53 -56.72
C PHE A 526 -46.90 34.05 -56.82
N ARG A 527 -47.50 33.35 -57.79
CA ARG A 527 -47.08 32.04 -58.29
C ARG A 527 -47.37 32.03 -59.79
N ALA A 528 -46.32 31.89 -60.58
CA ALA A 528 -46.24 31.16 -61.84
C ALA A 528 -44.76 31.07 -62.20
#